data_AF-A0A1F3YLK5-F1
#
_entry.id   AF-A0A1F3YLK5-F1
#
_cell.length_a   1.000
_cell.length_b   1.000
_cell.length_c   1.000
_cell.angle_alpha   90.00
_cell.angle_beta   90.00
_cell.angle_gamma   90.00
#
_symmetry.space_group_name_H-M   'P 1'
#
loop_
_entity.id
_entity.type
_entity.pdbx_description
1 polymer ?
#
loop_
_entity_poly.entity_id
_entity_poly.type
_entity_poly.pdbx_seq_one_letter_code
_entity_poly.pdbx_strand_id
1 'polypeptide(L)'
;MNGLLAFARLACALALAATAITGFAQGYPSRPIKIIVPFGAGGVADITARVLAQKMNETIGQQLVVENRPSAGGIVASEAVAKADPDRVLWGTDWPHPNVKVMPNDGETVDLFAAFCSDETVRRKILVDNPTRLYWAA
;
A
#
# COMPACT_ATOMS: atom_id res chain seq x y z
N MET A 1 21.11 45.68 -30.58
CA MET A 1 20.30 45.36 -29.39
C MET A 1 19.54 44.03 -29.47
N ASN A 2 19.02 43.63 -30.64
CA ASN A 2 18.19 42.40 -30.76
C ASN A 2 18.96 41.08 -30.49
N GLY A 3 20.25 41.00 -30.85
CA GLY A 3 21.06 39.79 -30.62
C GLY A 3 21.35 39.50 -29.15
N LEU A 4 21.52 40.54 -28.34
CA LEU A 4 21.78 40.40 -26.89
C LEU A 4 20.53 39.92 -26.15
N LEU A 5 19.35 40.39 -26.57
CA LEU A 5 18.05 39.96 -26.05
C LEU A 5 17.72 38.51 -26.45
N ALA A 6 18.09 38.09 -27.66
CA ALA A 6 17.91 36.70 -28.10
C ALA A 6 18.81 35.72 -27.31
N PHE A 7 20.05 36.12 -27.04
CA PHE A 7 21.00 35.31 -26.26
C PHE A 7 20.57 35.15 -24.80
N ALA A 8 20.08 36.23 -24.18
CA ALA A 8 19.56 36.20 -22.82
C ALA A 8 18.32 35.28 -22.67
N ARG A 9 17.43 35.27 -23.67
CA ARG A 9 16.24 34.39 -23.67
C ARG A 9 16.62 32.92 -23.80
N LEU A 10 17.59 32.60 -24.66
CA LEU A 10 18.07 31.23 -24.84
C LEU A 10 18.78 30.70 -23.58
N ALA A 11 19.59 31.55 -22.94
CA ALA A 11 20.25 31.21 -21.68
C ALA A 11 19.24 30.96 -20.54
N CYS A 12 18.20 31.78 -20.43
CA CYS A 12 17.12 31.56 -19.46
C CYS A 12 16.34 30.26 -19.74
N ALA A 13 16.05 29.93 -21.00
CA ALA A 13 15.35 28.70 -21.36
C ALA A 13 16.16 27.45 -21.03
N LEU A 14 17.48 27.47 -21.26
CA LEU A 14 18.40 26.38 -20.90
C LEU A 14 18.52 26.22 -19.39
N ALA A 15 18.59 27.32 -18.64
CA ALA A 15 18.62 27.27 -17.18
C ALA A 15 17.32 26.69 -16.58
N LEU A 16 16.16 27.00 -17.18
CA LEU A 16 14.87 26.48 -16.76
C LEU A 16 14.67 24.99 -17.12
N ALA A 17 15.28 24.53 -18.23
CA ALA A 17 15.25 23.12 -18.60
C ALA A 17 16.16 22.26 -17.71
N ALA A 18 17.26 22.82 -17.20
CA ALA A 18 18.20 22.10 -16.33
C ALA A 18 17.63 21.77 -14.93
N THR A 19 16.63 22.51 -14.45
CA THR A 19 15.97 22.24 -13.17
C THR A 19 14.85 21.19 -13.27
N ALA A 20 14.42 20.81 -14.47
CA ALA A 20 13.33 19.86 -14.68
C ALA A 20 13.72 18.38 -14.41
N ILE A 21 15.01 18.09 -14.21
CA ILE A 21 15.54 16.71 -14.11
C ILE A 21 15.61 16.21 -12.65
N THR A 22 15.41 17.07 -11.65
CA THR A 22 15.51 16.66 -10.25
C THR A 22 14.20 16.08 -9.73
N GLY A 23 13.88 14.89 -10.21
CA GLY A 23 12.73 14.09 -9.76
C GLY A 23 13.09 12.61 -9.68
N PHE A 24 14.21 12.26 -9.03
CA PHE A 24 14.50 10.86 -8.73
C PHE A 24 13.51 10.38 -7.67
N ALA A 25 12.61 9.46 -8.05
CA ALA A 25 11.83 8.72 -7.08
C ALA A 25 12.80 8.08 -6.08
N GLN A 26 12.70 8.44 -4.79
CA GLN A 26 13.54 7.80 -3.79
C GLN A 26 13.24 6.30 -3.78
N GLY A 27 14.31 5.50 -3.74
CA GLY A 27 14.19 4.05 -3.59
C GLY A 27 13.35 3.71 -2.36
N TYR A 28 12.47 2.74 -2.51
CA TYR A 28 11.71 2.24 -1.38
C TYR A 28 12.57 1.28 -0.55
N PRO A 29 12.51 1.35 0.79
CA PRO A 29 11.82 2.35 1.60
C PRO A 29 12.70 3.58 1.90
N SER A 30 12.11 4.77 1.77
CA SER A 30 12.78 6.06 2.02
C SER A 30 12.61 6.58 3.46
N ARG A 31 11.79 5.90 4.26
CA ARG A 31 11.45 6.24 5.66
C ARG A 31 11.07 4.99 6.44
N PRO A 32 11.10 5.03 7.79
CA PRO A 32 10.57 3.95 8.61
C PRO A 32 9.15 3.53 8.20
N ILE A 33 8.92 2.22 8.22
CA ILE A 33 7.64 1.60 7.89
C ILE A 33 6.87 1.35 9.19
N LYS A 34 5.59 1.74 9.23
CA LYS A 34 4.72 1.45 10.37
C LYS A 34 3.84 0.24 10.06
N ILE A 35 3.86 -0.74 10.95
CA ILE A 35 2.90 -1.86 10.96
C ILE A 35 1.82 -1.51 11.97
N ILE A 36 0.61 -1.25 11.48
CA ILE A 36 -0.53 -0.95 12.34
C ILE A 36 -1.25 -2.26 12.71
N VAL A 37 -1.33 -2.57 13.99
CA VAL A 37 -1.97 -3.78 14.51
C VAL A 37 -3.32 -3.39 15.15
N PRO A 38 -4.47 -3.88 14.65
CA PRO A 38 -5.80 -3.48 15.15
C PRO A 38 -6.19 -4.10 16.51
N PHE A 39 -5.23 -4.75 17.19
CA PHE A 39 -5.42 -5.49 18.43
C PHE A 39 -4.51 -4.97 19.55
N GLY A 40 -4.86 -5.33 20.79
CA GLY A 40 -4.05 -5.02 21.97
C GLY A 40 -2.62 -5.56 21.89
N ALA A 41 -1.68 -4.84 22.50
CA ALA A 41 -0.29 -5.27 22.61
C ALA A 41 -0.18 -6.59 23.41
N GLY A 42 0.80 -7.42 23.05
CA GLY A 42 1.02 -8.74 23.66
C GLY A 42 0.07 -9.85 23.19
N GLY A 43 -0.93 -9.54 22.36
CA GLY A 43 -1.75 -10.56 21.69
C GLY A 43 -1.02 -11.25 20.54
N VAL A 44 -1.61 -12.32 20.00
CA VAL A 44 -1.03 -13.12 18.90
C VAL A 44 -0.64 -12.22 17.71
N ALA A 45 -1.54 -11.32 17.28
CA ALA A 45 -1.27 -10.42 16.16
C ALA A 45 -0.09 -9.45 16.42
N ASP A 46 0.05 -8.95 17.65
CA ASP A 46 1.15 -8.05 18.02
C ASP A 46 2.49 -8.81 18.05
N ILE A 47 2.52 -9.99 18.65
CA ILE A 47 3.73 -10.82 18.72
C ILE A 47 4.16 -11.21 17.31
N THR A 48 3.24 -11.68 16.47
CA THR A 48 3.54 -12.01 15.06
C THR A 48 4.09 -10.81 14.31
N ALA A 49 3.47 -9.63 14.44
CA ALA A 49 3.94 -8.40 13.80
C ALA A 49 5.36 -8.01 14.25
N ARG A 50 5.68 -8.17 15.54
CA ARG A 50 7.01 -7.85 16.09
C ARG A 50 8.08 -8.82 15.60
N VAL A 51 7.79 -10.12 15.56
CA VAL A 51 8.71 -11.13 15.01
C VAL A 51 8.98 -10.87 13.52
N LEU A 52 7.93 -10.57 12.76
CA LEU A 52 8.05 -10.19 11.35
C LEU A 52 8.92 -8.93 11.19
N ALA A 53 8.62 -7.87 11.95
CA ALA A 53 9.36 -6.62 11.91
C ALA A 53 10.84 -6.84 12.19
N GLN A 54 11.17 -7.63 13.21
CA GLN A 54 12.54 -7.99 13.57
C GLN A 54 13.26 -8.67 12.40
N LYS A 55 12.62 -9.65 11.76
CA LYS A 55 13.23 -10.38 10.63
C LYS A 55 13.40 -9.51 9.40
N MET A 56 12.39 -8.71 9.07
CA MET A 56 12.42 -7.83 7.89
C MET A 56 13.45 -6.70 8.01
N ASN A 57 13.70 -6.20 9.23
CA ASN A 57 14.73 -5.19 9.48
C ASN A 57 16.13 -5.62 8.99
N GLU A 58 16.39 -6.91 8.85
CA GLU A 58 17.67 -7.43 8.30
C GLU A 58 17.85 -7.14 6.80
N THR A 59 16.76 -6.91 6.05
CA THR A 59 16.78 -6.86 4.57
C THR A 59 16.19 -5.60 3.97
N ILE A 60 15.23 -4.97 4.66
CA ILE A 60 14.40 -3.90 4.09
C ILE A 60 15.04 -2.50 4.15
N GLY A 61 16.17 -2.34 4.86
CA GLY A 61 16.95 -1.10 4.86
C GLY A 61 16.36 0.09 5.61
N GLN A 62 15.15 -0.06 6.18
CA GLN A 62 14.53 0.91 7.08
C GLN A 62 13.93 0.19 8.29
N GLN A 63 13.76 0.91 9.38
CA GLN A 63 13.14 0.37 10.58
C GLN A 63 11.64 0.10 10.36
N LEU A 64 11.19 -1.08 10.78
CA LEU A 64 9.77 -1.40 10.95
C LEU A 64 9.36 -1.15 12.40
N VAL A 65 8.30 -0.36 12.58
CA VAL A 65 7.76 0.03 13.88
C VAL A 65 6.34 -0.52 14.02
N VAL A 66 6.10 -1.33 15.04
CA VAL A 66 4.77 -1.88 15.35
C VAL A 66 4.00 -0.91 16.23
N GLU A 67 2.80 -0.52 15.78
CA GLU A 67 1.90 0.39 16.47
C GLU A 67 0.53 -0.29 16.67
N ASN A 68 0.15 -0.54 17.92
CA ASN A 68 -1.14 -1.11 18.27
C ASN A 68 -2.21 -0.02 18.28
N ARG A 69 -3.28 -0.20 17.50
CA ARG A 69 -4.48 0.65 17.47
C ARG A 69 -5.75 -0.19 17.68
N PRO A 70 -6.01 -0.66 18.91
CA PRO A 70 -7.17 -1.50 19.20
C PRO A 70 -8.48 -0.82 18.82
N SER A 71 -9.34 -1.51 18.06
CA SER A 71 -10.68 -1.01 17.73
C SER A 71 -11.61 -2.14 17.32
N ALA A 72 -12.93 -1.95 17.52
CA ALA A 72 -13.92 -2.88 17.01
C ALA A 72 -13.83 -2.99 15.48
N GLY A 73 -13.66 -4.21 14.98
CA GLY A 73 -13.52 -4.48 13.54
C GLY A 73 -12.29 -3.85 12.87
N GLY A 74 -11.32 -3.32 13.62
CA GLY A 74 -10.12 -2.71 13.05
C GLY A 74 -10.33 -1.35 12.35
N ILE A 75 -11.45 -0.68 12.57
CA ILE A 75 -11.82 0.57 11.90
C ILE A 75 -10.74 1.66 12.06
N VAL A 76 -10.19 1.83 13.27
CA VAL A 76 -9.20 2.89 13.55
C VAL A 76 -7.87 2.61 12.85
N ALA A 77 -7.44 1.34 12.80
CA ALA A 77 -6.25 0.95 12.05
C ALA A 77 -6.45 1.17 10.55
N SER A 78 -7.65 0.86 10.06
CA SER A 78 -8.01 1.00 8.66
C SER A 78 -8.00 2.45 8.20
N GLU A 79 -8.63 3.33 8.98
CA GLU A 79 -8.59 4.77 8.73
C GLU A 79 -7.17 5.34 8.76
N ALA A 80 -6.32 4.83 9.67
CA ALA A 80 -4.94 5.29 9.78
C ALA A 80 -4.14 4.95 8.51
N VAL A 81 -4.32 3.74 7.97
CA VAL A 81 -3.66 3.31 6.73
C VAL A 81 -4.20 4.09 5.54
N ALA A 82 -5.53 4.21 5.40
CA ALA A 82 -6.16 4.95 4.32
C ALA A 82 -5.77 6.45 4.31
N LYS A 83 -5.64 7.08 5.49
CA LYS A 83 -5.16 8.47 5.61
C LYS A 83 -3.67 8.60 5.30
N ALA A 84 -2.86 7.58 5.60
CA ALA A 84 -1.42 7.61 5.38
C ALA A 84 -1.04 7.37 3.90
N ASP A 85 -1.87 6.62 3.17
CA ASP A 85 -1.64 6.31 1.76
C ASP A 85 -2.99 6.14 1.03
N PRO A 86 -3.64 7.25 0.61
CA PRO A 86 -5.02 7.23 0.09
C PRO A 86 -5.16 6.52 -1.25
N ASP A 87 -4.06 6.37 -2.00
CA ASP A 87 -4.03 5.68 -3.29
C ASP A 87 -3.82 4.16 -3.13
N ARG A 88 -3.72 3.65 -1.90
CA ARG A 88 -3.57 2.23 -1.60
C ARG A 88 -4.83 1.63 -0.99
N VAL A 89 -5.14 0.40 -1.41
CA VAL A 89 -6.25 -0.39 -0.89
C VAL A 89 -5.83 -1.12 0.38
N LEU A 90 -6.60 -0.95 1.45
CA LEU A 90 -6.50 -1.80 2.64
C LEU A 90 -7.25 -3.11 2.38
N TRP A 91 -6.54 -4.14 1.94
CA TRP A 91 -7.08 -5.48 1.88
C TRP A 91 -6.95 -6.14 3.26
N GLY A 92 -8.07 -6.36 3.95
CA GLY A 92 -8.14 -7.13 5.18
C GLY A 92 -8.93 -8.42 4.95
N THR A 93 -8.25 -9.56 4.76
CA THR A 93 -8.88 -10.85 5.08
C THR A 93 -8.70 -11.04 6.58
N ASP A 94 -9.74 -10.72 7.32
CA ASP A 94 -10.13 -11.38 8.56
C ASP A 94 -9.39 -12.69 8.93
N TRP A 95 -8.20 -12.52 9.53
CA TRP A 95 -7.47 -13.59 10.19
C TRP A 95 -7.38 -13.38 11.71
N PRO A 96 -7.69 -14.40 12.55
CA PRO A 96 -8.57 -15.54 12.33
C PRO A 96 -10.02 -15.17 12.69
N HIS A 97 -11.01 -15.87 12.13
CA HIS A 97 -12.40 -15.83 12.60
C HIS A 97 -12.59 -16.80 13.77
N PRO A 98 -12.49 -16.37 15.04
CA PRO A 98 -12.63 -17.29 16.17
C PRO A 98 -14.03 -17.94 16.30
N ASN A 99 -15.01 -17.55 15.48
CA ASN A 99 -16.42 -17.92 15.63
C ASN A 99 -17.04 -18.66 14.43
N VAL A 100 -16.25 -19.16 13.47
CA VAL A 100 -16.81 -19.92 12.33
C VAL A 100 -16.44 -21.39 12.45
N LYS A 101 -17.45 -22.26 12.60
CA LYS A 101 -17.26 -23.72 12.73
C LYS A 101 -16.88 -24.41 11.42
N VAL A 102 -17.19 -23.79 10.29
CA VAL A 102 -16.91 -24.28 8.93
C VAL A 102 -16.32 -23.10 8.15
N MET A 103 -15.04 -23.21 7.77
CA MET A 103 -14.37 -22.18 6.98
C MET A 103 -15.13 -22.00 5.65
N PRO A 104 -15.68 -20.81 5.34
CA PRO A 104 -16.16 -20.52 4.01
C PRO A 104 -14.97 -20.61 3.06
N ASN A 105 -15.13 -21.30 1.94
CA ASN A 105 -14.10 -21.31 0.91
C ASN A 105 -14.07 -19.92 0.27
N ASP A 106 -13.03 -19.13 0.53
CA ASP A 106 -12.89 -17.80 -0.09
C ASP A 106 -12.90 -17.87 -1.63
N GLY A 107 -12.52 -19.02 -2.21
CA GLY A 107 -12.71 -19.30 -3.63
C GLY A 107 -14.16 -19.28 -4.07
N GLU A 108 -15.09 -19.81 -3.26
CA GLU A 108 -16.53 -19.74 -3.56
C GLU A 108 -17.03 -18.30 -3.53
N THR A 109 -16.50 -17.44 -2.66
CA THR A 109 -16.85 -16.01 -2.65
C THR A 109 -16.41 -15.32 -3.93
N VAL A 110 -15.23 -15.65 -4.46
CA VAL A 110 -14.73 -15.16 -5.75
C VAL A 110 -15.60 -15.67 -6.91
N ASP A 111 -15.99 -16.95 -6.87
CA ASP A 111 -16.86 -17.56 -7.88
C ASP A 111 -18.28 -16.96 -7.85
N LEU A 112 -18.83 -16.74 -6.65
CA LEU A 112 -20.13 -16.07 -6.46
C LEU A 112 -20.08 -14.64 -6.95
N PHE A 113 -19.00 -13.91 -6.69
CA PHE A 113 -18.83 -12.55 -7.23
C PHE A 113 -18.91 -12.54 -8.76
N ALA A 114 -18.24 -13.49 -9.42
CA ALA A 114 -18.32 -13.63 -10.88
C ALA A 114 -19.73 -14.01 -11.36
N ALA A 115 -20.47 -14.81 -10.59
CA ALA A 115 -21.86 -15.18 -10.91
C ALA A 115 -22.85 -14.02 -10.72
N PHE A 116 -22.72 -13.22 -9.66
CA PHE A 116 -23.56 -12.06 -9.38
C PHE A 116 -23.26 -10.86 -10.27
N CYS A 117 -22.00 -10.73 -10.70
CA CYS A 117 -21.54 -9.64 -11.55
C CYS A 117 -21.13 -10.20 -12.91
N SER A 118 -22.09 -10.66 -13.70
CA SER A 118 -21.82 -11.30 -15.00
C SER A 118 -21.17 -10.33 -16.01
N ASP A 119 -21.47 -9.04 -15.92
CA ASP A 119 -20.89 -7.99 -16.77
C ASP A 119 -19.42 -7.75 -16.42
N GLU A 120 -18.54 -8.02 -17.39
CA GLU A 120 -17.10 -7.87 -17.24
C GLU A 120 -16.66 -6.41 -17.03
N THR A 121 -17.35 -5.45 -17.65
CA THR A 121 -17.06 -4.02 -17.50
C THR A 121 -17.36 -3.56 -16.09
N VAL A 122 -18.40 -4.11 -15.46
CA VAL A 122 -18.74 -3.83 -14.06
C VAL A 122 -17.77 -4.55 -13.12
N ARG A 123 -17.39 -5.81 -13.40
CA ARG A 123 -16.35 -6.52 -12.63
C ARG A 123 -15.02 -5.79 -12.60
N ARG A 124 -14.54 -5.27 -13.73
CA ARG A 124 -13.27 -4.51 -13.82
C ARG A 124 -13.27 -3.18 -13.06
N LYS A 125 -14.44 -2.65 -12.69
CA LYS A 125 -14.56 -1.45 -11.83
C LYS A 125 -14.51 -1.80 -10.35
N ILE A 126 -14.92 -3.02 -9.99
CA ILE A 126 -15.03 -3.48 -8.61
C ILE A 126 -13.76 -4.24 -8.18
N LEU A 127 -13.23 -5.07 -9.06
CA LEU A 127 -11.98 -5.77 -8.86
C LEU A 127 -10.82 -4.79 -9.08
N VAL A 128 -9.89 -4.76 -8.15
CA VAL A 128 -8.60 -4.13 -8.37
C VAL A 128 -7.88 -4.97 -9.42
N ASP A 129 -7.42 -4.36 -10.52
CA ASP A 129 -6.62 -4.98 -11.59
C ASP A 129 -5.23 -5.52 -11.13
N ASN A 130 -5.06 -5.76 -9.82
CA ASN A 130 -3.78 -6.19 -9.26
C ASN A 130 -3.89 -7.28 -8.18
N PRO A 131 -4.22 -8.52 -8.56
CA PRO A 131 -3.72 -9.68 -7.84
C PRO A 131 -2.40 -10.20 -8.43
N THR A 132 -2.10 -9.95 -9.71
CA THR A 132 -0.94 -10.53 -10.39
C THR A 132 0.41 -9.97 -9.92
N ARG A 133 0.58 -8.66 -9.63
CA ARG A 133 1.86 -8.17 -9.07
C ARG A 133 2.12 -8.63 -7.64
N LEU A 134 1.08 -9.04 -6.90
CA LEU A 134 1.20 -9.37 -5.48
C LEU A 134 1.53 -10.84 -5.23
N TYR A 135 1.02 -11.76 -6.06
CA TYR A 135 1.12 -13.20 -5.79
C TYR A 135 1.99 -13.98 -6.78
N TRP A 136 2.18 -13.50 -8.01
CA TRP A 136 2.96 -14.22 -9.02
C TRP A 136 3.80 -13.24 -9.85
N ALA A 137 5.05 -13.06 -9.45
CA ALA A 137 6.01 -12.28 -10.23
C ALA A 137 6.19 -12.89 -11.63
N ALA A 138 6.19 -12.02 -12.65
CA ALA A 138 6.81 -12.28 -13.94
C ALA A 138 8.27 -11.82 -13.90
#